data_AF-W7XWW0-F1
#
_entry.id   AF-W7XWW0-F1
#
_cell.length_a   1.000
_cell.length_b   1.000
_cell.length_c   1.000
_cell.angle_alpha   90.00
_cell.angle_beta   90.00
_cell.angle_gamma   90.00
#
_symmetry.space_group_name_H-M   'P 1'
#
loop_
_entity.id
_entity.type
_entity.pdbx_description
1 polymer ?
#
loop_
_entity_poly.entity_id
_entity_poly.type
_entity_poly.pdbx_seq_one_letter_code
_entity_poly.pdbx_strand_id
1 'polypeptide(L)'
;MVLNYIWIAFFLIAFVVALIRLVFWGDMEVFPNLVNAVNGAAKSGFEISLGLTGVLSLWLGLMKIGEKGGMVQVISRLIAPLFNRLFPTLPKGHPAFGTMIMNLSANMLGLDNAATPMGLKAMEQLQKENHDKESASNAQIMFLVLNTSGLTLIPISIMVYRAQYDALNPADVFLPILLATFFSTLAGLLAVSYVQKIRLADPVVMAYLGGMTLLVLGTIYGVSLLDKEQVKVISNVGSNVILFTIMILFVAMATYKKSKCV
;
A
#
# COMPACT_ATOMS: atom_id res chain seq x y z
N MET A 1 -22.89 3.44 1.30
CA MET A 1 -24.18 3.23 1.99
C MET A 1 -24.01 2.61 3.38
N VAL A 2 -23.22 1.55 3.57
CA VAL A 2 -22.97 0.95 4.92
C VAL A 2 -22.34 1.93 5.92
N LEU A 3 -21.42 2.80 5.49
CA LEU A 3 -20.73 3.75 6.37
C LEU A 3 -21.69 4.72 7.09
N ASN A 4 -22.75 5.18 6.42
CA ASN A 4 -23.74 6.08 7.02
C ASN A 4 -24.49 5.39 8.15
N TYR A 5 -24.84 4.12 7.97
CA TYR A 5 -25.49 3.32 9.02
C TYR A 5 -24.58 3.13 10.23
N ILE A 6 -23.30 2.85 10.01
CA ILE A 6 -22.31 2.71 11.09
C ILE A 6 -22.17 4.02 11.87
N TRP A 7 -22.06 5.14 11.18
CA TRP A 7 -21.92 6.46 11.81
C TRP A 7 -23.15 6.82 12.65
N ILE A 8 -24.36 6.65 12.09
CA ILE A 8 -25.61 6.87 12.82
C ILE A 8 -25.70 5.95 14.05
N ALA A 9 -25.32 4.67 13.89
CA ALA A 9 -25.33 3.71 14.98
C ALA A 9 -24.40 4.14 16.13
N PHE A 10 -23.19 4.64 15.85
CA PHE A 10 -22.29 5.14 16.90
C PHE A 10 -22.93 6.27 17.73
N PHE A 11 -23.56 7.25 17.09
CA PHE A 11 -24.23 8.35 17.79
C PHE A 11 -25.45 7.89 18.59
N LEU A 12 -26.31 7.05 18.00
CA LEU A 12 -27.51 6.56 18.67
C LEU A 12 -27.18 5.66 19.85
N ILE A 13 -26.22 4.73 19.69
CA ILE A 13 -25.77 3.86 20.78
C ILE A 13 -25.16 4.69 21.90
N ALA A 14 -24.28 5.65 21.58
CA ALA A 14 -23.69 6.53 22.59
C ALA A 14 -24.74 7.36 23.33
N PHE A 15 -25.76 7.86 22.63
CA PHE A 15 -26.87 8.60 23.23
C PHE A 15 -27.72 7.74 24.16
N VAL A 16 -28.10 6.53 23.74
CA VAL A 16 -28.87 5.59 24.57
C VAL A 16 -28.07 5.19 25.82
N VAL A 17 -26.79 4.90 25.67
CA VAL A 17 -25.91 4.59 26.81
C VAL A 17 -25.83 5.79 27.76
N ALA A 18 -25.61 7.00 27.24
CA ALA A 18 -25.55 8.22 28.04
C ALA A 18 -26.84 8.48 28.82
N LEU A 19 -28.01 8.25 28.19
CA LEU A 19 -29.30 8.32 28.88
C LEU A 19 -29.41 7.32 30.03
N ILE A 20 -28.96 6.08 29.83
CA ILE A 20 -28.95 5.07 30.88
C ILE A 20 -28.05 5.52 32.05
N ARG A 21 -26.84 6.03 31.77
CA ARG A 21 -25.94 6.53 32.84
C ARG A 21 -26.52 7.72 33.59
N LEU A 22 -27.17 8.64 32.86
CA LEU A 22 -27.79 9.81 33.47
C LEU A 22 -28.96 9.40 34.40
N VAL A 23 -29.87 8.56 33.92
CA VAL A 23 -31.11 8.22 34.64
C VAL A 23 -30.89 7.18 35.74
N PHE A 24 -30.10 6.14 35.50
CA PHE A 24 -29.93 5.02 36.45
C PHE A 24 -28.69 5.15 37.34
N TRP A 25 -27.65 5.86 36.91
CA TRP A 25 -26.41 6.04 37.69
C TRP A 25 -26.19 7.48 38.17
N GLY A 26 -27.03 8.44 37.76
CA GLY A 26 -26.92 9.84 38.20
C GLY A 26 -25.67 10.55 37.66
N ASP A 27 -25.07 10.06 36.57
CA ASP A 27 -23.89 10.66 35.96
C ASP A 27 -24.27 11.93 35.18
N MET A 28 -24.26 13.08 35.87
CA MET A 28 -24.59 14.39 35.30
C MET A 28 -23.53 14.91 34.32
N GLU A 29 -22.33 14.33 34.32
CA GLU A 29 -21.24 14.74 33.44
C GLU A 29 -21.23 13.97 32.11
N VAL A 30 -22.00 12.89 31.98
CA VAL A 30 -21.97 12.03 30.79
C VAL A 30 -22.24 12.78 29.48
N PHE A 31 -23.23 13.68 29.47
CA PHE A 31 -23.57 14.48 28.29
C PHE A 31 -22.55 15.59 27.99
N PRO A 32 -22.12 16.40 28.98
CA PRO A 32 -20.99 17.31 28.80
C PRO A 32 -19.73 16.63 28.26
N ASN A 33 -19.38 15.46 28.80
CA ASN A 33 -18.23 14.66 28.36
C ASN A 33 -18.42 14.18 26.91
N LEU A 34 -19.63 13.77 26.52
CA LEU A 34 -19.94 13.38 25.15
C LEU A 34 -19.73 14.54 24.17
N VAL A 35 -20.26 15.73 24.49
CA VAL A 35 -20.11 16.93 23.66
C VAL A 35 -18.64 17.37 23.59
N ASN A 36 -17.92 17.34 24.70
CA ASN A 36 -16.49 17.63 24.74
C ASN A 36 -15.67 16.65 23.91
N ALA A 37 -16.01 15.36 23.93
CA ALA A 37 -15.37 14.35 23.09
C ALA A 37 -15.59 14.62 21.60
N VAL A 38 -16.81 15.01 21.19
CA VAL A 38 -17.10 15.38 19.79
C VAL A 38 -16.27 16.60 19.37
N ASN A 39 -16.22 17.65 20.20
CA ASN A 39 -15.44 18.84 19.91
C ASN A 39 -13.93 18.55 19.89
N GLY A 40 -13.44 17.72 20.81
CA GLY A 40 -12.05 17.27 20.85
C GLY A 40 -11.68 16.49 19.59
N ALA A 41 -12.52 15.55 19.16
CA ALA A 41 -12.33 14.80 17.92
C ALA A 41 -12.31 15.72 16.68
N ALA A 42 -13.18 16.74 16.63
CA ALA A 42 -13.19 17.72 15.55
C ALA A 42 -11.88 18.54 15.50
N LYS A 43 -11.38 18.99 16.66
CA LYS A 43 -10.09 19.70 16.76
C LYS A 43 -8.93 18.81 16.32
N SER A 44 -8.85 17.59 16.82
CA SER A 44 -7.82 16.62 16.41
C SER A 44 -7.86 16.36 14.91
N GLY A 45 -9.06 16.21 14.33
CA GLY A 45 -9.21 16.04 12.88
C GLY A 45 -8.67 17.24 12.07
N PHE A 46 -8.91 18.46 12.55
CA PHE A 46 -8.38 19.68 11.91
C PHE A 46 -6.85 19.78 12.02
N GLU A 47 -6.28 19.57 13.20
CA GLU A 47 -4.83 19.60 13.43
C GLU A 47 -4.09 18.54 12.59
N ILE A 48 -4.64 17.32 12.54
CA ILE A 48 -4.16 16.24 11.67
C ILE A 48 -4.23 16.68 10.21
N SER A 49 -5.35 17.25 9.75
CA SER A 49 -5.50 17.67 8.35
C SER A 49 -4.48 18.75 7.95
N LEU A 50 -4.20 19.70 8.85
CA LEU A 50 -3.24 20.77 8.61
C LEU A 50 -1.80 20.20 8.47
N GLY A 51 -1.39 19.32 9.39
CA GLY A 51 -0.07 18.67 9.32
C GLY A 51 0.09 17.75 8.10
N LEU A 52 -0.96 16.98 7.77
CA LEU A 52 -0.98 16.10 6.59
C LEU A 52 -0.79 16.89 5.30
N THR A 53 -1.39 18.08 5.20
CA THR A 53 -1.41 18.86 3.96
C THR A 53 0.00 19.17 3.46
N GLY A 54 0.92 19.62 4.33
CA GLY A 54 2.29 19.94 3.92
C GLY A 54 3.08 18.72 3.48
N VAL A 55 3.12 17.69 4.35
CA VAL A 55 3.91 16.47 4.12
C VAL A 55 3.38 15.69 2.92
N LEU A 56 2.06 15.49 2.82
CA LEU A 56 1.46 14.82 1.66
C LEU A 56 1.66 15.63 0.38
N SER A 57 1.61 16.96 0.40
CA SER A 57 1.86 17.77 -0.80
C SER A 57 3.27 17.55 -1.36
N LEU A 58 4.28 17.48 -0.49
CA LEU A 58 5.66 17.18 -0.89
C LEU A 58 5.75 15.79 -1.54
N TRP A 59 5.27 14.77 -0.84
CA TRP A 59 5.39 13.39 -1.29
C TRP A 59 4.55 13.11 -2.53
N LEU A 60 3.29 13.55 -2.58
CA LEU A 60 2.43 13.42 -3.76
C LEU A 60 2.98 14.21 -4.95
N GLY A 61 3.58 15.39 -4.70
CA GLY A 61 4.26 16.17 -5.73
C GLY A 61 5.42 15.40 -6.34
N LEU A 62 6.31 14.85 -5.51
CA LEU A 62 7.43 14.01 -5.95
C LEU A 62 6.95 12.75 -6.69
N MET A 63 5.94 12.08 -6.16
CA MET A 63 5.31 10.92 -6.77
C MET A 63 4.77 11.23 -8.18
N LYS A 64 4.12 12.39 -8.35
CA LYS A 64 3.65 12.88 -9.65
C LYS A 64 4.78 13.21 -10.61
N ILE A 65 5.94 13.66 -10.10
CA ILE A 65 7.17 13.83 -10.90
C ILE A 65 7.67 12.46 -11.39
N GLY A 66 7.76 11.46 -10.51
CA GLY A 66 8.16 10.10 -10.88
C GLY A 66 7.23 9.45 -11.90
N GLU A 67 5.92 9.60 -11.72
CA GLU A 67 4.89 9.14 -12.65
C GLU A 67 5.08 9.75 -14.04
N LYS A 68 5.12 11.08 -14.13
CA LYS A 68 5.36 11.80 -15.41
C LYS A 68 6.71 11.47 -16.02
N GLY A 69 7.73 11.28 -15.16
CA GLY A 69 9.09 10.90 -15.51
C GLY A 69 9.22 9.49 -16.09
N GLY A 70 8.17 8.66 -16.01
CA GLY A 70 8.14 7.35 -16.64
C GLY A 70 8.40 6.18 -15.69
N MET A 71 8.46 6.42 -14.37
CA MET A 71 8.79 5.37 -13.38
C MET A 71 7.78 4.22 -13.41
N VAL A 72 6.49 4.55 -13.56
CA VAL A 72 5.43 3.53 -13.63
C VAL A 72 5.65 2.62 -14.83
N GLN A 73 6.08 3.14 -15.99
CA GLN A 73 6.38 2.34 -17.18
C GLN A 73 7.63 1.48 -17.00
N VAL A 74 8.64 1.96 -16.28
CA VAL A 74 9.84 1.17 -15.95
C VAL A 74 9.46 -0.01 -15.07
N ILE A 75 8.74 0.24 -13.97
CA ILE A 75 8.27 -0.81 -13.06
C ILE A 75 7.33 -1.78 -13.79
N SER A 76 6.45 -1.27 -14.65
CA SER A 76 5.55 -2.09 -15.47
C SER A 76 6.32 -3.08 -16.35
N ARG A 77 7.41 -2.63 -16.99
CA ARG A 77 8.27 -3.49 -17.82
C ARG A 77 9.04 -4.52 -16.99
N LEU A 78 9.41 -4.18 -15.77
CA LEU A 78 10.10 -5.07 -14.84
C LEU A 78 9.15 -6.15 -14.30
N ILE A 79 7.89 -5.83 -14.03
CA ILE A 79 6.91 -6.78 -13.50
C ILE A 79 6.29 -7.65 -14.60
N ALA A 80 6.14 -7.13 -15.82
CA ALA A 80 5.45 -7.82 -16.92
C ALA A 80 5.88 -9.29 -17.16
N PRO A 81 7.17 -9.66 -17.13
CA PRO A 81 7.59 -11.05 -17.33
C PRO A 81 7.05 -12.00 -16.26
N LEU A 82 7.08 -11.58 -15.00
CA LEU A 82 6.52 -12.34 -13.87
C LEU A 82 4.99 -12.43 -14.01
N PHE A 83 4.34 -11.30 -14.28
CA PHE A 83 2.88 -11.21 -14.39
C PHE A 83 2.32 -12.12 -15.49
N ASN A 84 2.96 -12.16 -16.66
CA ASN A 84 2.53 -13.04 -17.76
C ASN A 84 2.56 -14.53 -17.39
N ARG A 85 3.41 -14.94 -16.43
CA ARG A 85 3.50 -16.33 -15.95
C ARG A 85 2.54 -16.62 -14.81
N LEU A 86 2.22 -15.62 -13.98
CA LEU A 86 1.28 -15.74 -12.87
C LEU A 86 -0.20 -15.75 -13.32
N PHE A 87 -0.50 -15.23 -14.51
CA PHE A 87 -1.85 -15.19 -15.06
C PHE A 87 -1.99 -16.04 -16.33
N PRO A 88 -1.89 -17.38 -16.24
CA PRO A 88 -1.87 -18.27 -17.40
C PRO A 88 -3.20 -18.31 -18.17
N THR A 89 -4.30 -17.94 -17.54
CA THR A 89 -5.65 -17.98 -18.14
C THR A 89 -5.96 -16.77 -19.01
N LEU A 90 -5.15 -15.70 -18.96
CA LEU A 90 -5.37 -14.50 -19.76
C LEU A 90 -4.62 -14.59 -21.10
N PRO A 91 -5.28 -14.31 -22.25
CA PRO A 91 -4.63 -14.26 -23.55
C PRO A 91 -3.49 -13.23 -23.57
N LYS A 92 -2.39 -13.56 -24.24
CA LYS A 92 -1.27 -12.61 -24.42
C LYS A 92 -1.76 -11.35 -25.12
N GLY A 93 -1.45 -10.19 -24.56
CA GLY A 93 -1.88 -8.89 -25.12
C GLY A 93 -3.29 -8.45 -24.71
N HIS A 94 -3.97 -9.19 -23.82
CA HIS A 94 -5.26 -8.77 -23.29
C HIS A 94 -5.16 -7.40 -22.58
N PRO A 95 -6.09 -6.47 -22.80
CA PRO A 95 -6.03 -5.11 -22.23
C PRO A 95 -6.00 -5.10 -20.69
N ALA A 96 -6.53 -6.15 -20.03
CA ALA A 96 -6.43 -6.30 -18.57
C ALA A 96 -4.98 -6.35 -18.08
N PHE A 97 -4.05 -6.94 -18.83
CA PHE A 97 -2.64 -6.98 -18.43
C PHE A 97 -2.06 -5.58 -18.23
N GLY A 98 -2.33 -4.67 -19.17
CA GLY A 98 -1.86 -3.29 -19.07
C GLY A 98 -2.42 -2.60 -17.83
N THR A 99 -3.73 -2.71 -17.60
CA THR A 99 -4.38 -2.08 -16.45
C THR A 99 -3.92 -2.68 -15.11
N MET A 100 -3.77 -4.00 -15.03
CA MET A 100 -3.33 -4.70 -13.81
C MET A 100 -1.88 -4.36 -13.46
N ILE A 101 -0.98 -4.40 -14.45
CA ILE A 101 0.43 -4.05 -14.26
C ILE A 101 0.55 -2.59 -13.84
N MET A 102 -0.25 -1.69 -14.43
CA MET A 102 -0.26 -0.28 -14.06
C MET A 102 -0.78 -0.09 -12.63
N ASN A 103 -1.86 -0.77 -12.23
CA ASN A 103 -2.37 -0.75 -10.86
C ASN A 103 -1.31 -1.23 -9.85
N LEU A 104 -0.68 -2.39 -10.09
CA LEU A 104 0.32 -2.92 -9.15
C LEU A 104 1.56 -2.02 -9.10
N SER A 105 2.01 -1.50 -10.25
CA SER A 105 3.13 -0.55 -10.30
C SER A 105 2.82 0.73 -9.53
N ALA A 106 1.59 1.25 -9.65
CA ALA A 106 1.13 2.41 -8.92
C ALA A 106 1.07 2.13 -7.40
N ASN A 107 0.49 1.00 -6.99
CA ASN A 107 0.42 0.62 -5.58
C ASN A 107 1.82 0.40 -4.96
N MET A 108 2.73 -0.24 -5.67
CA MET A 108 4.13 -0.41 -5.23
C MET A 108 4.84 0.92 -5.00
N LEU A 109 4.48 1.98 -5.73
CA LEU A 109 5.02 3.32 -5.55
C LEU A 109 4.26 4.16 -4.50
N GLY A 110 3.17 3.66 -3.92
CA GLY A 110 2.30 4.44 -3.05
C GLY A 110 1.42 5.47 -3.79
N LEU A 111 1.17 5.25 -5.09
CA LEU A 111 0.25 6.05 -5.91
C LEU A 111 -1.20 5.54 -5.77
N ASP A 112 -1.71 5.40 -4.54
CA ASP A 112 -2.98 4.71 -4.26
C ASP A 112 -4.19 5.32 -4.98
N ASN A 113 -4.17 6.65 -5.16
CA ASN A 113 -5.19 7.39 -5.89
C ASN A 113 -5.23 7.06 -7.39
N ALA A 114 -4.10 6.68 -7.98
CA ALA A 114 -4.01 6.18 -9.35
C ALA A 114 -4.25 4.66 -9.41
N ALA A 115 -3.80 3.93 -8.40
CA ALA A 115 -3.92 2.48 -8.33
C ALA A 115 -5.38 2.02 -8.23
N THR A 116 -6.19 2.65 -7.38
CA THR A 116 -7.59 2.23 -7.13
C THR A 116 -8.49 2.23 -8.38
N PRO A 117 -8.59 3.33 -9.16
CA PRO A 117 -9.42 3.32 -10.38
C PRO A 117 -8.89 2.34 -11.43
N MET A 118 -7.57 2.14 -11.50
CA MET A 118 -6.98 1.12 -12.37
C MET A 118 -7.31 -0.30 -11.90
N GLY A 119 -7.30 -0.54 -10.58
CA GLY A 119 -7.68 -1.82 -9.99
C GLY A 119 -9.12 -2.19 -10.29
N LEU A 120 -10.05 -1.23 -10.14
CA LEU A 120 -11.46 -1.43 -10.49
C LEU A 120 -11.64 -1.70 -11.98
N LYS A 121 -10.98 -0.93 -12.84
CA LYS A 121 -11.02 -1.15 -14.30
C LYS A 121 -10.43 -2.52 -14.69
N ALA A 122 -9.36 -2.95 -14.03
CA ALA A 122 -8.79 -4.28 -14.22
C ALA A 122 -9.79 -5.36 -13.79
N MET A 123 -10.42 -5.22 -12.63
CA MET A 123 -11.46 -6.16 -12.15
C MET A 123 -12.66 -6.23 -13.10
N GLU A 124 -13.12 -5.11 -13.65
CA GLU A 124 -14.16 -5.07 -14.67
C GLU A 124 -13.74 -5.81 -15.95
N GLN A 125 -12.51 -5.61 -16.41
CA GLN A 125 -11.97 -6.30 -17.58
C GLN A 125 -11.84 -7.80 -17.35
N LEU A 126 -11.38 -8.23 -16.17
CA LEU A 126 -11.34 -9.64 -15.80
C LEU A 126 -12.75 -10.23 -15.67
N GLN A 127 -13.71 -9.46 -15.13
CA GLN A 127 -15.09 -9.91 -14.98
C GLN A 127 -15.78 -10.11 -16.33
N LYS A 128 -15.43 -9.36 -17.38
CA LYS A 128 -15.98 -9.56 -18.73
C LYS A 128 -15.64 -10.94 -19.28
N GLU A 129 -14.40 -11.38 -19.07
CA GLU A 129 -13.89 -12.70 -19.47
C GLU A 129 -14.33 -13.84 -18.54
N ASN A 130 -14.87 -13.52 -17.36
CA ASN A 130 -15.30 -14.53 -16.41
C ASN A 130 -16.59 -15.23 -16.89
N HIS A 131 -16.56 -16.56 -16.99
CA HIS A 131 -17.70 -17.35 -17.44
C HIS A 131 -18.83 -17.39 -16.39
N ASP A 132 -18.49 -17.32 -15.11
CA ASP A 132 -19.45 -17.26 -14.01
C ASP A 132 -19.44 -15.85 -13.41
N LYS A 133 -20.56 -15.12 -13.50
CA LYS A 133 -20.62 -13.74 -13.01
C LYS A 133 -20.78 -13.64 -11.49
N GLU A 134 -21.21 -14.72 -10.83
CA GLU A 134 -21.47 -14.74 -9.39
C GLU A 134 -20.26 -15.25 -8.58
N SER A 135 -19.27 -15.86 -9.22
CA SER A 135 -18.03 -16.31 -8.59
C SER A 135 -16.79 -15.62 -9.17
N ALA A 136 -15.75 -15.45 -8.35
CA ALA A 136 -14.50 -14.82 -8.80
C ALA A 136 -13.66 -15.82 -9.61
N SER A 137 -13.20 -15.40 -10.79
CA SER A 137 -12.24 -16.17 -11.59
C SER A 137 -10.86 -16.27 -10.91
N ASN A 138 -10.06 -17.26 -11.31
CA ASN A 138 -8.69 -17.44 -10.82
C ASN A 138 -7.82 -16.17 -10.98
N ALA A 139 -7.98 -15.47 -12.11
CA ALA A 139 -7.29 -14.21 -12.36
C ALA A 139 -7.74 -13.10 -11.39
N GLN A 140 -9.04 -12.99 -11.10
CA GLN A 140 -9.52 -12.02 -10.11
C GLN A 140 -9.00 -12.34 -8.71
N ILE A 141 -9.01 -13.62 -8.30
CA ILE A 141 -8.49 -14.05 -7.00
C ILE A 141 -7.01 -13.72 -6.87
N MET A 142 -6.18 -14.08 -7.86
CA MET A 142 -4.74 -13.79 -7.83
C MET A 142 -4.49 -12.28 -7.80
N PHE A 143 -5.17 -11.51 -8.64
CA PHE A 143 -5.01 -10.06 -8.70
C PHE A 143 -5.41 -9.36 -7.39
N LEU A 144 -6.52 -9.81 -6.79
CA LEU A 144 -6.98 -9.30 -5.50
C LEU A 144 -6.00 -9.64 -4.38
N VAL A 145 -5.48 -10.87 -4.34
CA VAL A 145 -4.49 -11.29 -3.33
C VAL A 145 -3.21 -10.46 -3.43
N LEU A 146 -2.71 -10.22 -4.64
CA LEU A 146 -1.51 -9.38 -4.85
C LEU A 146 -1.73 -7.92 -4.42
N ASN A 147 -2.92 -7.36 -4.64
CA ASN A 147 -3.25 -6.02 -4.16
C ASN A 147 -3.44 -5.99 -2.63
N THR A 148 -4.03 -7.04 -2.05
CA THR A 148 -4.32 -7.11 -0.61
C THR A 148 -3.05 -7.36 0.21
N SER A 149 -2.09 -8.10 -0.33
CA SER A 149 -0.79 -8.32 0.32
C SER A 149 0.09 -7.07 0.35
N GLY A 150 -0.23 -6.07 -0.49
CA GLY A 150 0.16 -4.68 -0.30
C GLY A 150 1.66 -4.42 -0.32
N LEU A 151 2.41 -5.11 -1.21
CA LEU A 151 3.84 -4.85 -1.39
C LEU A 151 4.04 -3.38 -1.79
N THR A 152 4.37 -2.57 -0.80
CA THR A 152 4.52 -1.12 -0.95
C THR A 152 5.99 -0.80 -0.75
N LEU A 153 6.66 -0.34 -1.82
CA LEU A 153 8.08 0.00 -1.73
C LEU A 153 8.29 1.28 -0.92
N ILE A 154 7.32 2.19 -0.92
CA ILE A 154 7.41 3.49 -0.24
C ILE A 154 6.12 3.71 0.57
N PRO A 155 6.10 3.34 1.87
CA PRO A 155 4.93 3.46 2.73
C PRO A 155 4.72 4.91 3.22
N ILE A 156 4.57 5.85 2.29
CA ILE A 156 4.48 7.29 2.55
C ILE A 156 3.39 7.58 3.58
N SER A 157 2.18 7.07 3.38
CA SER A 157 1.03 7.34 4.25
C SER A 157 1.31 6.96 5.71
N ILE A 158 1.96 5.81 5.94
CA ILE A 158 2.34 5.37 7.29
C ILE A 158 3.39 6.29 7.89
N MET A 159 4.42 6.66 7.12
CA MET A 159 5.46 7.59 7.57
C MET A 159 4.88 8.97 7.90
N VAL A 160 3.93 9.46 7.10
CA VAL A 160 3.25 10.72 7.40
C VAL A 160 2.50 10.60 8.71
N TYR A 161 1.65 9.59 8.90
CA TYR A 161 0.93 9.40 10.16
C TYR A 161 1.89 9.35 11.36
N ARG A 162 3.02 8.66 11.24
CA ARG A 162 4.05 8.65 12.30
C ARG A 162 4.60 10.04 12.61
N ALA A 163 4.90 10.84 11.58
CA ALA A 163 5.36 12.21 11.77
C ALA A 163 4.32 13.07 12.51
N GLN A 164 3.02 12.81 12.34
CA GLN A 164 1.96 13.56 13.01
C GLN A 164 1.77 13.21 14.48
N TYR A 165 2.07 11.97 14.83
CA TYR A 165 2.05 11.51 16.23
C TYR A 165 3.44 11.64 16.87
N ASP A 166 4.23 12.62 16.42
CA ASP A 166 5.54 13.00 16.96
C ASP A 166 6.54 11.84 17.08
N ALA A 167 6.50 10.89 16.13
CA ALA A 167 7.49 9.82 16.10
C ALA A 167 8.90 10.41 15.91
N LEU A 168 9.81 10.09 16.82
CA LEU A 168 11.22 10.54 16.79
C LEU A 168 11.89 10.32 15.44
N ASN A 169 11.54 9.21 14.77
CA ASN A 169 11.93 8.96 13.39
C ASN A 169 10.76 8.31 12.65
N PRO A 170 10.06 9.04 11.76
CA PRO A 170 8.94 8.48 11.01
C PRO A 170 9.34 7.37 10.02
N ALA A 171 10.60 7.34 9.57
CA ALA A 171 11.10 6.40 8.57
C ALA A 171 11.65 5.09 9.15
N ASP A 172 11.77 4.95 10.48
CA ASP A 172 12.32 3.75 11.12
C ASP A 172 11.53 2.45 10.85
N VAL A 173 10.23 2.58 10.53
CA VAL A 173 9.34 1.47 10.15
C VAL A 173 9.46 1.06 8.69
N PHE A 174 10.19 1.81 7.85
CA PHE A 174 10.29 1.55 6.42
C PHE A 174 10.78 0.13 6.12
N LEU A 175 11.93 -0.25 6.68
CA LEU A 175 12.52 -1.58 6.47
C LEU A 175 11.63 -2.71 7.04
N PRO A 176 11.11 -2.62 8.29
CA PRO A 176 10.12 -3.59 8.79
C PRO A 176 8.89 -3.77 7.90
N ILE A 177 8.31 -2.67 7.38
CA ILE A 177 7.13 -2.73 6.50
C ILE A 177 7.47 -3.42 5.17
N LEU A 178 8.63 -3.09 4.58
CA LEU A 178 9.08 -3.70 3.34
C LEU A 178 9.23 -5.22 3.50
N LEU A 179 9.83 -5.66 4.61
CA LEU A 179 9.99 -7.08 4.92
C LEU A 179 8.64 -7.77 5.16
N ALA A 180 7.78 -7.16 5.98
CA ALA A 180 6.47 -7.74 6.32
C ALA A 180 5.57 -7.89 5.08
N THR A 181 5.50 -6.86 4.25
CA THR A 181 4.69 -6.87 3.02
C THR A 181 5.25 -7.80 1.96
N PHE A 182 6.58 -7.97 1.89
CA PHE A 182 7.21 -9.00 1.07
C PHE A 182 6.78 -10.41 1.48
N PHE A 183 6.90 -10.77 2.77
CA PHE A 183 6.48 -12.09 3.24
C PHE A 183 4.97 -12.31 3.11
N SER A 184 4.16 -11.29 3.33
CA SER A 184 2.71 -11.35 3.08
C SER A 184 2.41 -11.65 1.61
N THR A 185 3.08 -10.95 0.69
CA THR A 185 2.91 -11.16 -0.75
C THR A 185 3.40 -12.52 -1.20
N LEU A 186 4.54 -12.98 -0.67
CA LEU A 186 5.07 -14.31 -0.95
C LEU A 186 4.10 -15.39 -0.44
N ALA A 187 3.61 -15.28 0.80
CA ALA A 187 2.67 -16.23 1.36
C ALA A 187 1.35 -16.29 0.56
N GLY A 188 0.78 -15.12 0.23
CA GLY A 188 -0.43 -15.02 -0.60
C GLY A 188 -0.24 -15.63 -1.98
N LEU A 189 0.88 -15.30 -2.65
CA LEU A 189 1.21 -15.85 -3.95
C LEU A 189 1.37 -17.37 -3.92
N LEU A 190 2.10 -17.90 -2.94
CA LEU A 190 2.32 -19.34 -2.78
C LEU A 190 1.00 -20.08 -2.51
N ALA A 191 0.17 -19.56 -1.60
CA ALA A 191 -1.12 -20.15 -1.27
C ALA A 191 -2.06 -20.20 -2.48
N VAL A 192 -2.22 -19.09 -3.20
CA VAL A 192 -3.06 -19.05 -4.40
C VAL A 192 -2.49 -19.93 -5.50
N SER A 193 -1.17 -19.91 -5.71
CA SER A 193 -0.53 -20.73 -6.74
C SER A 193 -0.66 -22.23 -6.46
N TYR A 194 -0.63 -22.63 -5.20
CA TYR A 194 -0.88 -24.01 -4.79
C TYR A 194 -2.31 -24.45 -5.14
N VAL A 195 -3.31 -23.65 -4.76
CA VAL A 195 -4.73 -23.95 -5.02
C VAL A 195 -5.04 -23.93 -6.52
N GLN A 196 -4.54 -22.93 -7.25
CA GLN A 196 -4.77 -22.76 -8.68
C GLN A 196 -3.85 -23.61 -9.56
N LYS A 197 -2.94 -24.39 -8.95
CA LYS A 197 -1.94 -25.25 -9.63
C LYS A 197 -1.07 -24.49 -10.64
N ILE A 198 -0.69 -23.26 -10.30
CA ILE A 198 0.22 -22.44 -11.11
C ILE A 198 1.63 -23.04 -11.02
N ARG A 199 2.29 -23.17 -12.18
CA ARG A 199 3.65 -23.73 -12.27
C ARG A 199 4.69 -22.70 -11.81
N LEU A 200 4.93 -22.63 -10.50
CA LEU A 200 5.97 -21.77 -9.91
C LEU A 200 7.40 -22.17 -10.28
N ALA A 201 7.61 -23.41 -10.73
CA ALA A 201 8.91 -23.92 -11.20
C ALA A 201 9.36 -23.34 -12.56
N ASP A 202 8.58 -22.42 -13.16
CA ASP A 202 9.00 -21.69 -14.33
C ASP A 202 10.30 -20.91 -14.04
N PRO A 203 11.34 -21.00 -14.90
CA PRO A 203 12.62 -20.33 -14.65
C PRO A 203 12.50 -18.82 -14.41
N VAL A 204 11.53 -18.16 -15.05
CA VAL A 204 11.29 -16.72 -14.85
C VAL A 204 10.70 -16.49 -13.47
N VAL A 205 9.70 -17.27 -13.07
CA VAL A 205 9.07 -17.14 -11.74
C VAL A 205 10.09 -17.43 -10.64
N MET A 206 10.89 -18.49 -10.80
CA MET A 206 11.98 -18.84 -9.87
C MET A 206 13.06 -17.76 -9.80
N ALA A 207 13.45 -17.15 -10.92
CA ALA A 207 14.43 -16.07 -10.93
C ALA A 207 13.93 -14.84 -10.15
N TYR A 208 12.67 -14.46 -10.33
CA TYR A 208 12.07 -13.32 -9.61
C TYR A 208 11.86 -13.63 -8.13
N LEU A 209 11.14 -14.71 -7.81
CA LEU A 209 10.85 -15.06 -6.42
C LEU A 209 12.10 -15.45 -5.65
N GLY A 210 12.98 -16.26 -6.26
CA GLY A 210 14.25 -16.64 -5.68
C GLY A 210 15.19 -15.44 -5.50
N GLY A 211 15.32 -14.58 -6.51
CA GLY A 211 16.13 -13.37 -6.43
C GLY A 211 15.66 -12.40 -5.36
N MET A 212 14.35 -12.12 -5.29
CA MET A 212 13.79 -11.26 -4.24
C MET A 212 13.91 -11.89 -2.85
N THR A 213 13.68 -13.19 -2.73
CA THR A 213 13.83 -13.91 -1.45
C THR A 213 15.28 -13.89 -0.97
N LEU A 214 16.25 -14.10 -1.87
CA LEU A 214 17.68 -14.01 -1.54
C LEU A 214 18.08 -12.61 -1.10
N LEU A 215 17.57 -11.56 -1.76
CA LEU A 215 17.82 -10.18 -1.36
C LEU A 215 17.27 -9.91 0.05
N VAL A 216 16.04 -10.34 0.32
CA VAL A 216 15.38 -10.18 1.62
C VAL A 216 16.11 -10.96 2.72
N LEU A 217 16.40 -12.24 2.50
CA LEU A 217 17.15 -13.07 3.44
C LEU A 217 18.57 -12.55 3.66
N GLY A 218 19.23 -12.05 2.61
CA GLY A 218 20.54 -11.41 2.72
C GLY A 218 20.50 -10.14 3.58
N THR A 219 19.43 -9.34 3.45
CA THR A 219 19.21 -8.17 4.30
C THR A 219 18.97 -8.57 5.75
N ILE A 220 18.13 -9.58 5.99
CA ILE A 220 17.86 -10.10 7.34
C ILE A 220 19.14 -10.67 7.97
N TYR A 221 19.89 -11.46 7.20
CA TYR A 221 21.15 -12.04 7.65
C TYR A 221 22.16 -10.96 8.00
N GLY A 222 22.35 -9.96 7.14
CA GLY A 222 23.23 -8.83 7.42
C GLY A 222 22.83 -8.06 8.68
N VAL A 223 21.52 -7.89 8.92
CA VAL A 223 21.00 -7.25 10.14
C VAL A 223 21.18 -8.15 11.37
N SER A 224 21.10 -9.47 11.22
CA SER A 224 21.23 -10.44 12.34
C SER A 224 22.64 -10.53 12.93
N LEU A 225 23.65 -10.07 12.19
CA LEU A 225 25.05 -10.01 12.64
C LEU A 225 25.35 -8.80 13.53
N LEU A 226 24.39 -7.89 13.71
CA LEU A 226 24.55 -6.61 14.38
C LEU A 226 23.90 -6.60 15.76
N ASP A 227 24.44 -5.79 16.66
CA ASP A 227 23.83 -5.54 17.96
C ASP A 227 22.57 -4.67 17.83
N LYS A 228 21.65 -4.75 18.81
CA LYS A 228 20.35 -4.04 18.78
C LYS A 228 20.47 -2.53 18.54
N GLU A 229 21.52 -1.90 19.06
CA GLU A 229 21.76 -0.47 18.85
C GLU A 229 22.20 -0.18 17.41
N GLN A 230 23.06 -1.02 16.85
CA GLN A 230 23.50 -0.94 15.45
C GLN A 230 22.36 -1.22 14.48
N VAL A 231 21.47 -2.17 14.79
CA VAL A 231 20.25 -2.43 13.99
C VAL A 231 19.38 -1.18 13.89
N LYS A 232 19.21 -0.43 14.99
CA LYS A 232 18.45 0.82 14.99
C LYS A 232 19.12 1.89 14.12
N VAL A 233 20.45 2.04 14.24
CA VAL A 233 21.22 3.00 13.44
C VAL A 233 21.17 2.64 11.95
N ILE A 234 21.40 1.38 11.59
CA ILE A 234 21.42 0.92 10.19
C ILE A 234 20.02 0.95 9.58
N SER A 235 18.98 0.56 10.33
CA SER A 235 17.59 0.68 9.85
C SER A 235 17.23 2.13 9.57
N ASN A 236 17.65 3.06 10.44
CA ASN A 236 17.42 4.49 10.25
C ASN A 236 18.18 5.04 9.02
N VAL A 237 19.50 4.87 9.00
CA VAL A 237 20.36 5.40 7.92
C VAL A 237 19.99 4.73 6.59
N GLY A 238 19.86 3.41 6.57
CA GLY A 238 19.50 2.65 5.36
C GLY A 238 18.15 3.08 4.80
N SER A 239 17.12 3.23 5.64
CA SER A 239 15.80 3.70 5.19
C SER A 239 15.87 5.09 4.60
N ASN A 240 16.55 6.04 5.27
CA ASN A 240 16.67 7.41 4.77
C ASN A 240 17.51 7.51 3.49
N VAL A 241 18.59 6.74 3.36
CA VAL A 241 19.39 6.67 2.12
C VAL A 241 18.57 6.10 0.97
N ILE A 242 17.85 4.99 1.18
CA ILE A 242 16.99 4.38 0.17
C ILE A 242 15.91 5.38 -0.26
N LEU A 243 15.22 5.99 0.70
CA LEU A 243 14.17 6.98 0.44
C LEU A 243 14.72 8.14 -0.38
N PHE A 244 15.80 8.78 0.06
CA PHE A 244 16.36 9.94 -0.64
C PHE A 244 16.90 9.56 -2.02
N THR A 245 17.50 8.38 -2.18
CA THR A 245 17.91 7.86 -3.50
C THR A 245 16.72 7.74 -4.44
N ILE A 246 15.58 7.24 -3.97
CA ILE A 246 14.36 7.17 -4.77
C ILE A 246 13.88 8.58 -5.17
N MET A 247 13.93 9.56 -4.25
CA MET A 247 13.58 10.95 -4.58
C MET A 247 14.46 11.50 -5.70
N ILE A 248 15.77 11.28 -5.63
CA ILE A 248 16.72 11.72 -6.65
C ILE A 248 16.46 10.99 -7.98
N LEU A 249 16.18 9.68 -7.95
CA LEU A 249 15.84 8.91 -9.16
C LEU A 249 14.59 9.46 -9.85
N PHE A 250 13.57 9.87 -9.08
CA PHE A 250 12.35 10.43 -9.63
C PHE A 250 12.61 11.76 -10.33
N VAL A 251 13.37 12.64 -9.69
CA VAL A 251 13.77 13.93 -10.27
C VAL A 251 14.65 13.73 -11.51
N ALA A 252 15.65 12.85 -11.43
CA ALA A 252 16.58 12.57 -12.52
C ALA A 252 15.89 11.95 -13.75
N MET A 253 14.96 11.01 -13.56
CA MET A 253 14.20 10.47 -14.69
C MET A 253 13.26 11.50 -15.31
N ALA A 254 12.63 12.34 -14.49
CA ALA A 254 11.78 13.41 -15.00
C ALA A 254 12.56 14.44 -15.83
N THR A 255 13.77 14.83 -15.41
CA THR A 255 14.63 15.73 -16.18
C THR A 255 15.15 15.07 -17.46
N TYR A 256 15.60 13.81 -17.40
CA TYR A 256 16.06 13.06 -18.56
C TYR A 256 14.97 12.89 -19.64
N LYS A 257 13.74 12.58 -19.24
CA LYS A 257 12.62 12.43 -20.17
C LYS A 257 12.23 13.77 -20.79
N LYS A 258 12.28 14.86 -20.02
CA LYS A 258 12.05 16.22 -20.54
C LYS A 258 13.10 16.59 -21.60
N SER A 259 14.37 16.24 -21.41
CA SER A 259 15.42 16.47 -22.42
C SER A 259 15.29 15.62 -23.70
N LYS A 260 14.44 14.59 -23.71
CA LYS A 260 14.14 13.78 -24.91
C LYS A 260 12.83 14.17 -25.61
N CYS A 261 12.01 15.00 -24.99
CA CYS A 261 10.72 15.46 -25.54
C CYS A 261 10.75 16.93 -26.00
N VAL A 262 11.91 17.59 -25.93
CA VAL A 262 12.23 18.88 -26.57
C VAL A 262 13.14 18.59 -27.74
#